data_AF-A0AAU7RCC3-F1
#
_entry.id   AF-A0AAU7RCC3-F1
#
_cell.length_a   1.000
_cell.length_b   1.000
_cell.length_c   1.000
_cell.angle_alpha   90.00
_cell.angle_beta   90.00
_cell.angle_gamma   90.00
#
_symmetry.space_group_name_H-M   'P 1'
#
loop_
_entity.id
_entity.type
_entity.pdbx_description
1 polymer ?
#
loop_
_entity_poly.entity_id
_entity_poly.type
_entity_poly.pdbx_seq_one_letter_code
_entity_poly.pdbx_strand_id
1 'polypeptide(L)'
;MPDVSWPNGWEGGVVRGREQVGAYWRRQWDQLEPVVTPIAFRTEADGRIAVTVHQVVHDKAGAKLADHTVTHVYRLDNGLVTAMEIRE
;
A
#
# COMPACT_ATOMS: atom_id res chain seq x y z
N MET A 1 -8.06 -11.94 15.33
CA MET A 1 -8.13 -10.71 14.51
C MET A 1 -7.91 -11.13 13.07
N PRO A 2 -8.55 -10.53 12.05
CA PRO A 2 -8.31 -10.96 10.68
C PRO A 2 -6.85 -10.76 10.31
N ASP A 3 -6.24 -11.79 9.74
CA ASP A 3 -4.85 -11.80 9.30
C ASP A 3 -4.75 -11.01 7.99
N VAL A 4 -4.35 -9.74 8.08
CA VAL A 4 -4.04 -8.92 6.90
C VAL A 4 -2.65 -9.27 6.38
N SER A 5 -2.52 -9.50 5.07
CA SER A 5 -1.24 -9.68 4.39
C SER A 5 -0.92 -8.45 3.56
N TRP A 6 0.22 -7.83 3.78
CA TRP A 6 0.59 -6.57 3.13
C TRP A 6 2.03 -6.61 2.60
N PRO A 7 2.29 -6.21 1.34
CA PRO A 7 3.63 -6.19 0.78
C PRO A 7 4.41 -5.03 1.37
N ASN A 8 5.63 -5.31 1.82
CA ASN A 8 6.55 -4.25 2.20
C ASN A 8 7.15 -3.65 0.93
N GLY A 9 6.53 -2.57 0.42
CA GLY A 9 6.97 -1.90 -0.79
C GLY A 9 8.33 -1.19 -0.67
N TRP A 10 8.94 -1.16 0.52
CA TRP A 10 10.21 -0.49 0.76
C TRP A 10 11.38 -1.47 0.93
N GLU A 11 11.24 -2.47 1.79
CA GLU A 11 12.33 -3.43 2.12
C GLU A 11 12.11 -4.81 1.49
N GLY A 12 10.99 -5.00 0.78
CA GLY A 12 10.60 -6.28 0.21
C GLY A 12 9.99 -7.25 1.24
N GLY A 13 9.32 -8.28 0.73
CA GLY A 13 8.62 -9.27 1.56
C GLY A 13 7.20 -8.88 1.93
N VAL A 14 6.63 -9.56 2.93
CA VAL A 14 5.22 -9.44 3.33
C VAL A 14 5.13 -9.30 4.85
N VAL A 15 4.48 -8.23 5.31
CA VAL A 15 4.10 -8.06 6.72
C VAL A 15 2.72 -8.67 6.96
N ARG A 16 2.54 -9.34 8.11
CA ARG A 16 1.30 -10.06 8.41
C ARG A 16 0.69 -9.62 9.74
N GLY A 17 -0.62 -9.43 9.72
CA GLY A 17 -1.40 -9.03 10.87
C GLY A 17 -1.38 -7.51 11.09
N ARG A 18 -2.43 -7.03 11.75
CA ARG A 18 -2.69 -5.60 11.96
C ARG A 18 -1.56 -4.88 12.69
N GLU A 19 -0.93 -5.54 13.66
CA GLU A 19 0.17 -4.94 14.43
C GLU A 19 1.39 -4.68 13.55
N GLN A 20 1.81 -5.67 12.74
CA GLN A 20 2.97 -5.52 11.86
C GLN A 20 2.69 -4.50 10.74
N VAL A 21 1.48 -4.50 10.17
CA VAL A 21 1.06 -3.47 9.20
C VAL A 21 1.11 -2.08 9.83
N GLY A 22 0.62 -1.93 11.06
CA GLY A 22 0.67 -0.65 11.78
C GLY A 22 2.09 -0.22 12.15
N ALA A 23 2.97 -1.16 12.50
CA ALA A 23 4.39 -0.88 12.74
C ALA A 23 5.11 -0.47 11.44
N TYR A 24 4.81 -1.15 10.32
CA TYR A 24 5.32 -0.81 9.00
C TYR A 24 4.98 0.63 8.60
N TRP A 25 3.72 1.03 8.68
CA TRP A 25 3.29 2.39 8.34
C TRP A 25 3.92 3.45 9.25
N ARG A 26 3.99 3.19 10.57
CA ARG A 26 4.67 4.10 11.49
C ARG A 26 6.14 4.29 11.14
N ARG A 27 6.87 3.21 10.81
CA ARG A 27 8.29 3.30 10.38
C ARG A 27 8.46 4.07 9.09
N GLN A 28 7.55 3.89 8.12
CA GLN A 28 7.59 4.65 6.88
C GLN A 28 7.34 6.12 7.14
N TRP A 29 6.30 6.48 7.89
CA TRP A 29 6.00 7.89 8.19
C TRP A 29 7.00 8.57 9.12
N ASP A 30 7.82 7.81 9.85
CA ASP A 30 8.92 8.40 10.62
C ASP A 30 10.06 8.88 9.70
N GLN A 31 10.26 8.19 8.56
CA GLN A 31 11.41 8.41 7.68
C GLN A 31 11.06 9.11 6.36
N LEU A 32 9.81 9.00 5.91
CA LEU A 32 9.35 9.39 4.58
C LEU A 32 8.06 10.22 4.68
N GLU A 33 7.79 10.98 3.62
CA GLU A 33 6.52 11.67 3.36
C GLU A 33 5.91 11.13 2.06
N PRO A 34 5.19 9.98 2.11
CA PRO A 34 4.51 9.43 0.94
C PRO A 34 3.15 10.10 0.73
N VAL A 35 2.89 10.53 -0.50
CA VAL A 35 1.57 10.97 -0.98
C VAL A 35 1.11 9.97 -2.04
N VAL A 36 -0.08 9.39 -1.83
CA VAL A 36 -0.67 8.40 -2.73
C VAL A 36 -2.02 8.93 -3.21
N THR A 37 -2.12 9.25 -4.50
CA THR A 37 -3.34 9.78 -5.11
C THR A 37 -3.99 8.70 -5.97
N PRO A 38 -5.19 8.21 -5.63
CA PRO A 38 -5.93 7.31 -6.51
C PRO A 38 -6.30 8.00 -7.83
N ILE A 39 -5.99 7.36 -8.94
CA ILE A 39 -6.28 7.88 -10.29
C ILE A 39 -7.25 6.99 -11.07
N ALA A 40 -7.39 5.71 -10.72
CA ALA A 40 -8.39 4.83 -11.30
C ALA A 40 -8.80 3.71 -10.32
N PHE A 41 -10.03 3.23 -10.48
CA PHE A 41 -10.59 2.12 -9.71
C PHE A 41 -11.19 1.08 -10.66
N ARG A 42 -10.97 -0.20 -10.38
CA ARG A 42 -11.55 -1.32 -11.13
C ARG A 42 -11.83 -2.48 -10.19
N THR A 43 -13.02 -3.06 -10.29
CA THR A 43 -13.31 -4.37 -9.69
C THR A 43 -12.89 -5.47 -10.67
N GLU A 44 -12.05 -6.39 -10.21
CA GLU A 44 -11.63 -7.55 -10.99
C GLU A 44 -12.72 -8.64 -10.98
N ALA A 45 -12.65 -9.58 -11.93
CA ALA A 45 -13.66 -10.65 -12.06
C ALA A 45 -13.78 -11.55 -10.81
N ASP A 46 -12.73 -11.63 -10.00
CA ASP A 46 -12.68 -12.36 -8.74
C ASP A 46 -13.11 -11.54 -7.51
N GLY A 47 -13.60 -10.31 -7.73
CA GLY A 47 -14.06 -9.41 -6.67
C GLY A 47 -12.98 -8.57 -6.00
N ARG A 48 -11.70 -8.72 -6.37
CA ARG A 48 -10.64 -7.83 -5.88
C ARG A 48 -10.82 -6.41 -6.42
N ILE A 49 -10.36 -5.43 -5.65
CA ILE A 49 -10.41 -4.01 -6.02
C ILE A 49 -9.01 -3.57 -6.43
N ALA A 50 -8.81 -3.33 -7.72
CA ALA A 50 -7.60 -2.72 -8.25
C ALA A 50 -7.74 -1.20 -8.22
N VAL A 51 -6.78 -0.54 -7.57
CA VAL A 51 -6.69 0.92 -7.46
C VAL A 51 -5.37 1.34 -8.06
N THR A 52 -5.42 2.00 -9.21
CA THR A 52 -4.23 2.64 -9.78
C THR A 52 -3.98 3.93 -9.02
N VAL A 53 -2.76 4.10 -8.53
CA VAL A 53 -2.36 5.25 -7.72
C VAL A 53 -1.14 5.91 -8.32
N HIS A 54 -1.12 7.23 -8.31
CA HIS A 54 0.09 8.03 -8.48
C HIS A 54 0.73 8.22 -7.09
N GLN A 55 1.90 7.63 -6.90
CA GLN A 55 2.64 7.68 -5.64
C GLN A 55 3.86 8.58 -5.80
N VAL A 56 3.96 9.58 -4.91
CA VAL A 56 5.13 10.45 -4.78
C VAL A 56 5.68 10.31 -3.37
N VAL A 57 6.97 10.08 -3.23
CA VAL A 57 7.65 9.93 -1.93
C VAL A 57 8.73 10.98 -1.82
N HIS A 58 8.73 11.72 -0.71
CA HIS A 58 9.82 12.61 -0.32
C HIS A 58 10.50 12.10 0.95
N ASP A 59 11.75 12.51 1.17
CA ASP A 59 12.38 12.45 2.49
C ASP A 59 11.85 13.57 3.40
N LYS A 60 12.27 13.57 4.67
CA LYS A 60 11.90 14.63 5.63
C LYS A 60 12.49 16.01 5.32
N ALA A 61 13.54 16.08 4.48
CA ALA A 61 14.10 17.33 4.01
C ALA A 61 13.35 17.89 2.78
N GLY A 62 12.36 17.16 2.26
CA GLY A 62 11.57 17.53 1.08
C GLY A 62 12.20 17.13 -0.25
N ALA A 63 13.29 16.36 -0.27
CA ALA A 63 13.86 15.85 -1.50
C ALA A 63 12.98 14.71 -2.06
N LYS A 64 12.66 14.77 -3.35
CA LYS A 64 11.85 13.74 -4.01
C LYS A 64 12.66 12.47 -4.21
N LEU A 65 12.21 11.38 -3.62
CA LEU A 65 12.84 10.06 -3.67
C LEU A 65 12.21 9.17 -4.75
N ALA A 66 10.90 9.26 -4.94
CA ALA A 66 10.18 8.44 -5.92
C ALA A 66 8.94 9.17 -6.46
N ASP A 67 8.59 8.89 -7.71
CA ASP A 67 7.43 9.44 -8.41
C ASP A 67 7.02 8.44 -9.51
N HIS A 68 6.00 7.61 -9.24
CA HIS A 68 5.58 6.55 -10.16
C HIS A 68 4.11 6.22 -10.01
N THR A 69 3.58 5.52 -11.01
CA THR A 69 2.22 4.98 -10.99
C THR A 69 2.29 3.48 -10.77
N VAL A 70 1.54 2.97 -9.80
CA VAL A 70 1.41 1.53 -9.50
C VAL A 70 -0.06 1.18 -9.30
N THR A 71 -0.40 -0.09 -9.41
CA THR A 71 -1.74 -0.60 -9.10
C THR A 71 -1.72 -1.41 -7.81
N HIS A 72 -2.44 -0.92 -6.81
CA HIS A 72 -2.70 -1.63 -5.56
C HIS A 72 -3.93 -2.52 -5.72
N VAL A 73 -3.82 -3.82 -5.48
CA VAL A 73 -4.95 -4.74 -5.58
C VAL A 73 -5.34 -5.28 -4.22
N TYR A 74 -6.55 -4.95 -3.79
CA TYR A 74 -7.06 -5.27 -2.46
C TYR A 74 -8.05 -6.43 -2.51
N ARG A 75 -7.90 -7.37 -1.57
CA ARG A 75 -8.96 -8.31 -1.19
C ARG A 75 -9.65 -7.78 0.06
N LEU A 76 -10.97 -7.73 0.01
CA LEU A 76 -11.81 -7.33 1.14
C LEU A 76 -12.61 -8.52 1.65
N ASP A 77 -12.75 -8.62 2.96
CA ASP A 77 -13.68 -9.53 3.64
C ASP A 77 -14.42 -8.75 4.73
N ASN A 78 -15.75 -8.81 4.75
CA ASN A 78 -16.59 -8.06 5.69
C ASN A 78 -16.24 -6.55 5.79
N GLY A 79 -15.91 -5.92 4.65
CA GLY A 79 -15.53 -4.51 4.58
C GLY A 79 -14.12 -4.18 5.06
N LEU A 80 -13.31 -5.18 5.44
CA LEU A 80 -11.93 -5.01 5.89
C LEU A 80 -10.94 -5.52 4.85
N VAL A 81 -9.78 -4.86 4.74
CA VAL A 81 -8.68 -5.34 3.89
C VAL A 81 -8.05 -6.57 4.52
N THR A 82 -8.00 -7.67 3.77
CA THR A 82 -7.37 -8.94 4.17
C THR A 82 -6.08 -9.22 3.41
N ALA A 83 -5.94 -8.70 2.19
CA ALA A 83 -4.70 -8.76 1.44
C ALA A 83 -4.53 -7.55 0.53
N MET A 84 -3.28 -7.20 0.27
CA MET A 84 -2.91 -6.21 -0.73
C MET A 84 -1.78 -6.77 -1.60
N GLU A 85 -1.77 -6.42 -2.88
CA GLU A 85 -0.71 -6.70 -3.84
C GLU A 85 -0.30 -5.40 -4.52
N ILE A 86 0.96 -5.27 -4.92
CA ILE A 86 1.44 -4.17 -5.77
C ILE A 86 1.73 -4.75 -7.16
N ARG A 87 1.21 -4.11 -8.20
CA ARG A 87 1.49 -4.42 -9.61
C ARG A 87 2.03 -3.16 -10.29
N GLU A 88 3.06 -3.32 -11.10
CA GLU A 88 3.61 -2.27 -11.99
C GLU A 88 2.89 -2.23 -13.33
#